data_AF-A0A6C0P5A3-F1
#
_entry.id   AF-A0A6C0P5A3-F1
#
_cell.length_a   1.000
_cell.length_b   1.000
_cell.length_c   1.000
_cell.angle_alpha   90.00
_cell.angle_beta   90.00
_cell.angle_gamma   90.00
#
_symmetry.space_group_name_H-M   'P 1'
#
loop_
_entity.id
_entity.type
_entity.pdbx_description
1 polymer ?
#
loop_
_entity_poly.entity_id
_entity_poly.type
_entity_poly.pdbx_seq_one_letter_code
_entity_poly.pdbx_strand_id
1 'polypeptide(L)'
;MTLPLTFTVEEAMVFAKQDCLEEWVHLFLKTIGGNVPFSEGLKRERRNWAGPLLLPLHELERCCGPEPEMEFYTPAESWDAHVGELITSLREGWSSPPLIVQVIEEGRLSIRDGNHRHKALRRLGEPAAWVILWNTDGETDLGAWTGAR
;
A
#
# COMPACT_ATOMS: atom_id res chain seq x y z
N MET A 1 23.19 -13.20 9.53
CA MET A 1 23.38 -12.18 8.48
C MET A 1 21.99 -11.74 8.05
N THR A 2 21.50 -10.62 8.57
CA THR A 2 20.28 -9.98 8.06
C THR A 2 20.66 -9.35 6.73
N LEU A 3 20.16 -9.90 5.62
CA LEU A 3 20.24 -9.22 4.33
C LEU A 3 19.53 -7.86 4.48
N PRO A 4 20.05 -6.77 3.88
CA PRO A 4 19.35 -5.50 3.89
C PRO A 4 17.97 -5.70 3.25
N LEU A 5 16.92 -5.21 3.93
CA LEU A 5 15.55 -5.31 3.41
C LEU A 5 15.44 -4.52 2.11
N THR A 6 14.78 -5.13 1.13
CA THR A 6 14.62 -4.57 -0.22
C THR A 6 13.20 -4.08 -0.48
N PHE A 7 12.26 -4.44 0.41
CA PHE A 7 10.86 -4.04 0.40
C PHE A 7 10.14 -4.37 -0.91
N THR A 8 10.45 -5.53 -1.50
CA THR A 8 9.73 -6.05 -2.65
C THR A 8 8.48 -6.83 -2.22
N VAL A 9 7.63 -7.15 -3.18
CA VAL A 9 6.46 -8.00 -2.98
C VAL A 9 6.86 -9.39 -2.49
N GLU A 10 7.91 -9.98 -3.07
CA GLU A 10 8.40 -11.31 -2.71
C GLU A 10 8.87 -11.36 -1.26
N GLU A 11 9.54 -10.31 -0.80
CA GLU A 11 9.94 -10.16 0.60
C GLU A 11 8.70 -10.07 1.51
N ALA A 12 7.72 -9.22 1.16
CA ALA A 12 6.48 -9.13 1.91
C ALA A 12 5.71 -10.47 1.97
N MET A 13 5.74 -11.28 0.90
CA MET A 13 5.19 -12.64 0.89
C MET A 13 5.92 -13.59 1.85
N VAL A 14 7.24 -13.44 2.02
CA VAL A 14 8.01 -14.23 2.99
C VAL A 14 7.60 -13.86 4.42
N PHE A 15 7.48 -12.57 4.72
CA PHE A 15 7.02 -12.10 6.04
C PHE A 15 5.58 -12.56 6.32
N ALA A 16 4.69 -12.52 5.33
CA ALA A 16 3.32 -13.01 5.46
C ALA A 16 3.26 -14.51 5.80
N LYS A 17 4.08 -15.35 5.15
CA LYS A 17 4.15 -16.80 5.45
C LYS A 17 4.66 -17.10 6.86
N GLN A 18 5.33 -16.15 7.49
CA GLN A 18 5.87 -16.25 8.84
C GLN A 18 5.00 -15.54 9.89
N ASP A 19 3.82 -15.05 9.51
CA ASP A 19 2.92 -14.27 10.38
C ASP A 19 3.55 -12.97 10.90
N CYS A 20 4.50 -12.41 10.14
CA CYS A 20 5.27 -11.21 10.47
C CYS A 20 4.93 -10.00 9.57
N LEU A 21 3.77 -10.01 8.90
CA LEU A 21 3.44 -8.96 7.91
C LEU A 21 3.36 -7.56 8.53
N GLU A 22 2.90 -7.45 9.77
CA GLU A 22 2.89 -6.19 10.54
C GLU A 22 4.30 -5.62 10.72
N GLU A 23 5.28 -6.47 11.04
CA GLU A 23 6.68 -6.06 11.20
C GLU A 23 7.23 -5.50 9.88
N TRP A 24 6.95 -6.17 8.77
CA TRP A 24 7.36 -5.70 7.43
C TRP A 24 6.79 -4.31 7.14
N VAL A 25 5.50 -4.09 7.43
CA VAL A 25 4.83 -2.79 7.24
C VAL A 25 5.49 -1.71 8.07
N HIS A 26 5.77 -1.95 9.34
CA HIS A 26 6.43 -0.96 10.19
C HIS A 26 7.86 -0.66 9.75
N LEU A 27 8.62 -1.66 9.31
CA LEU A 27 9.98 -1.47 8.78
C LEU A 27 9.95 -0.64 7.49
N PHE A 28 9.03 -0.92 6.58
CA PHE A 28 8.84 -0.16 5.35
C PHE A 28 8.50 1.30 5.64
N LEU A 29 7.46 1.54 6.44
CA LEU A 29 6.96 2.88 6.75
C LEU A 29 8.01 3.74 7.48
N LYS A 30 8.87 3.15 8.31
CA LYS A 30 9.92 3.87 9.05
C LYS A 30 11.20 4.09 8.25
N THR A 31 11.35 3.44 7.10
CA THR A 31 12.56 3.53 6.27
C THR A 31 12.21 4.17 4.93
N ILE A 32 12.20 3.39 3.84
CA ILE A 32 12.05 3.91 2.48
C ILE A 32 10.64 4.46 2.20
N GLY A 33 9.61 3.99 2.93
CA GLY A 33 8.25 4.50 2.81
C GLY A 33 8.08 5.88 3.43
N GLY A 34 8.95 6.27 4.38
CA GLY A 34 9.03 7.63 4.91
C GLY A 34 7.77 8.13 5.65
N ASN A 35 6.91 7.22 6.11
CA ASN A 35 5.60 7.53 6.71
C ASN A 35 5.51 7.06 8.17
N VAL A 36 6.44 7.58 8.98
CA VAL A 36 6.54 7.30 10.43
C VAL A 36 5.23 7.61 11.17
N PRO A 37 4.52 8.72 10.93
CA PRO A 37 3.26 9.00 11.61
C PRO A 37 2.19 7.93 11.39
N PHE A 38 2.11 7.37 10.17
CA PHE A 38 1.18 6.28 9.90
C PHE A 38 1.57 5.00 10.65
N SER A 39 2.86 4.65 10.69
CA SER A 39 3.35 3.55 11.51
C SER A 39 3.00 3.72 13.00
N GLU A 40 3.18 4.91 13.58
CA GLU A 40 2.82 5.14 14.97
C GLU A 40 1.30 5.13 15.20
N GLY A 41 0.51 5.59 14.23
CA GLY A 41 -0.95 5.50 14.26
C GLY A 41 -1.46 4.06 14.26
N LEU A 42 -0.86 3.19 13.45
CA LEU A 42 -1.21 1.77 13.35
C LEU A 42 -1.08 1.06 14.72
N LYS A 43 -0.03 1.36 15.50
CA LYS A 43 0.23 0.75 16.81
C LYS A 43 -0.74 1.13 17.93
N ARG A 44 -1.61 2.13 17.70
CA ARG A 44 -2.52 2.62 18.75
C ARG A 44 -3.55 1.58 19.16
N GLU A 45 -3.86 0.65 18.27
CA GLU A 45 -4.78 -0.47 18.51
C GLU A 45 -4.29 -1.69 17.74
N ARG A 46 -4.87 -2.86 18.04
CA ARG A 46 -4.55 -4.09 17.33
C ARG A 46 -5.13 -4.03 15.91
N ARG A 47 -4.34 -4.47 14.93
CA ARG A 47 -4.73 -4.54 13.51
C ARG A 47 -4.75 -5.99 13.04
N ASN A 48 -5.62 -6.28 12.09
CA ASN A 48 -5.54 -7.50 11.29
C ASN A 48 -4.84 -7.18 9.98
N TRP A 49 -4.14 -8.17 9.43
CA TRP A 49 -3.34 -8.02 8.22
C TRP A 49 -3.64 -9.15 7.24
N ALA A 50 -3.70 -8.84 5.96
CA ALA A 50 -3.82 -9.85 4.90
C ALA A 50 -3.00 -9.47 3.66
N GLY A 51 -2.49 -10.51 2.99
CA GLY A 51 -1.71 -10.39 1.75
C GLY A 51 -0.22 -10.67 1.92
N PRO A 52 0.64 -10.22 0.99
CA PRO A 52 0.28 -9.43 -0.21
C PRO A 52 -0.72 -10.12 -1.13
N LEU A 53 -1.68 -9.35 -1.67
CA LEU A 53 -2.70 -9.79 -2.63
C LEU A 53 -2.59 -8.97 -3.91
N LEU A 54 -2.90 -9.57 -5.06
CA LEU A 54 -2.98 -8.83 -6.32
C LEU A 54 -4.43 -8.38 -6.54
N LEU A 55 -4.69 -7.08 -6.43
CA LEU A 55 -6.04 -6.53 -6.59
C LEU A 55 -6.15 -5.58 -7.80
N PRO A 56 -7.31 -5.54 -8.49
CA PRO A 56 -7.52 -4.62 -9.59
C PRO A 56 -7.38 -3.15 -9.14
N LEU A 57 -6.63 -2.34 -9.88
CA LEU A 57 -6.38 -0.95 -9.50
C LEU A 57 -7.66 -0.09 -9.42
N HIS A 58 -8.72 -0.49 -10.12
CA HIS A 58 -9.99 0.23 -10.15
C HIS A 58 -10.86 -0.01 -8.91
N GLU A 59 -10.57 -1.04 -8.12
CA GLU A 59 -11.23 -1.30 -6.84
C GLU A 59 -10.60 -0.49 -5.69
N LEU A 60 -9.42 0.10 -5.91
CA LEU A 60 -8.66 0.84 -4.91
C LEU A 60 -8.97 2.33 -4.97
N GLU A 61 -9.27 2.91 -3.81
CA GLU A 61 -9.61 4.31 -3.65
C GLU A 61 -8.44 5.10 -3.07
N ARG A 62 -8.05 6.19 -3.74
CA ARG A 62 -7.03 7.09 -3.20
C ARG A 62 -7.62 7.95 -2.08
N CYS A 63 -6.85 8.18 -1.03
CA CYS A 63 -7.13 9.23 -0.04
C CYS A 63 -6.25 10.47 -0.22
N CYS A 64 -5.24 10.40 -1.09
CA CYS A 64 -4.30 11.49 -1.37
C CYS A 64 -4.27 11.84 -2.87
N GLY A 65 -4.26 13.13 -3.17
CA GLY A 65 -4.30 13.63 -4.53
C GLY A 65 -4.42 15.14 -4.67
N PRO A 66 -4.35 15.66 -5.91
CA PRO A 66 -4.55 17.07 -6.21
C PRO A 66 -6.01 17.48 -6.32
N GLU A 67 -6.92 16.53 -6.26
CA GLU A 67 -8.34 16.81 -6.25
C GLU A 67 -8.74 17.48 -4.91
N PRO A 68 -9.47 18.62 -4.91
CA PRO A 68 -9.78 19.40 -3.70
C PRO A 68 -10.53 18.62 -2.61
N GLU A 69 -11.24 17.57 -2.97
CA GLU A 69 -12.02 16.70 -2.09
C GLU A 69 -11.20 15.59 -1.40
N MET A 70 -9.91 15.46 -1.73
CA MET A 70 -9.04 14.43 -1.15
C MET A 70 -8.85 14.68 0.36
N GLU A 71 -8.90 13.61 1.16
CA GLU A 71 -8.58 13.64 2.60
C GLU A 71 -7.20 14.28 2.84
N PHE A 72 -6.23 13.92 1.98
CA PHE A 72 -4.88 14.48 1.97
C PHE A 72 -4.60 15.18 0.65
N TYR A 73 -4.93 16.47 0.58
CA TYR A 73 -4.64 17.29 -0.58
C TYR A 73 -3.12 17.46 -0.80
N THR A 74 -2.68 17.29 -2.05
CA THR A 74 -1.32 17.57 -2.52
C THR A 74 -1.38 18.48 -3.74
N PRO A 75 -0.66 19.61 -3.79
CA PRO A 75 -0.67 20.49 -4.97
C PRO A 75 -0.35 19.74 -6.28
N ALA A 76 -1.10 20.04 -7.35
CA ALA A 76 -1.00 19.34 -8.63
C ALA A 76 0.43 19.24 -9.18
N GLU A 77 1.21 20.32 -9.10
CA GLU A 77 2.61 20.34 -9.55
C GLU A 77 3.47 19.32 -8.79
N SER A 78 3.39 19.31 -7.46
CA SER A 78 4.15 18.37 -6.62
C SER A 78 3.68 16.93 -6.84
N TRP A 79 2.37 16.73 -7.00
CA TRP A 79 1.79 15.42 -7.27
C TRP A 79 2.29 14.87 -8.61
N ASP A 80 2.20 15.66 -9.68
CA ASP A 80 2.56 15.23 -11.02
C ASP A 80 4.06 15.00 -11.19
N ALA A 81 4.90 15.82 -10.53
CA ALA A 81 6.35 15.60 -10.49
C ALA A 81 6.69 14.24 -9.86
N HIS A 82 6.13 13.95 -8.69
CA HIS A 82 6.38 12.69 -7.97
C HIS A 82 5.83 11.47 -8.74
N VAL A 83 4.63 11.57 -9.33
CA VAL A 83 4.11 10.50 -10.21
C VAL A 83 5.02 10.29 -11.42
N GLY A 84 5.59 11.35 -12.00
CA GLY A 84 6.52 11.27 -13.13
C GLY A 84 7.82 10.54 -12.78
N GLU A 85 8.38 10.81 -11.60
CA GLU A 85 9.56 10.09 -11.08
C GLU A 85 9.26 8.60 -10.92
N LEU A 86 8.13 8.25 -10.29
CA LEU A 86 7.73 6.85 -10.11
C LEU A 86 7.49 6.12 -11.44
N ILE A 87 6.86 6.77 -12.42
CA ILE A 87 6.69 6.21 -13.77
C ILE A 87 8.05 5.90 -14.41
N THR A 88 9.03 6.79 -14.23
CA THR A 88 10.38 6.60 -14.76
C THR A 88 11.05 5.39 -14.10
N SER A 89 11.07 5.33 -12.76
CA SER A 89 11.65 4.19 -12.04
C SER A 89 10.97 2.85 -12.37
N LEU A 90 9.64 2.83 -12.50
CA LEU A 90 8.90 1.62 -12.90
C LEU A 90 9.30 1.15 -14.31
N ARG A 91 9.49 2.07 -15.27
CA ARG A 91 9.97 1.74 -16.62
C ARG A 91 11.41 1.23 -16.64
N GLU A 92 12.22 1.69 -15.69
CA GLU A 92 13.61 1.24 -15.49
C GLU A 92 13.71 -0.12 -14.76
N GLY A 93 12.57 -0.71 -14.38
CA GLY A 93 12.50 -2.03 -13.77
C GLY A 93 12.52 -2.04 -12.24
N TRP A 94 12.25 -0.91 -11.59
CA TRP A 94 12.05 -0.89 -10.15
C TRP A 94 10.82 -1.73 -9.75
N SER A 95 11.02 -2.67 -8.83
CA SER A 95 9.93 -3.45 -8.24
C SER A 95 9.25 -2.63 -7.14
N SER A 96 8.06 -2.10 -7.45
CA SER A 96 7.30 -1.32 -6.47
C SER A 96 6.90 -2.19 -5.27
N PRO A 97 7.10 -1.71 -4.03
CA PRO A 97 6.54 -2.34 -2.85
C PRO A 97 5.00 -2.43 -2.97
N PRO A 98 4.35 -3.36 -2.25
CA PRO A 98 2.90 -3.37 -2.11
C PRO A 98 2.34 -2.02 -1.62
N LEU A 99 1.11 -1.70 -2.05
CA LEU A 99 0.33 -0.60 -1.47
C LEU A 99 -0.19 -1.03 -0.10
N ILE A 100 -0.28 -0.12 0.86
CA ILE A 100 -0.88 -0.43 2.17
C ILE A 100 -2.30 0.14 2.18
N VAL A 101 -3.28 -0.76 2.25
CA VAL A 101 -4.68 -0.47 1.98
C VAL A 101 -5.51 -0.83 3.20
N GLN A 102 -6.31 0.11 3.67
CA GLN A 102 -7.27 -0.13 4.73
C GLN A 102 -8.58 -0.63 4.12
N VAL A 103 -9.12 -1.71 4.70
CA VAL A 103 -10.52 -2.08 4.49
C VAL A 103 -11.36 -1.21 5.41
N ILE A 104 -12.15 -0.31 4.83
CA ILE A 104 -13.08 0.56 5.59
C ILE A 104 -14.51 0.00 5.51
N GLU A 105 -15.46 0.72 6.11
CA GLU A 105 -16.88 0.36 6.10
C GLU A 105 -17.39 -0.03 4.69
N GLU A 106 -18.32 -0.97 4.65
CA GLU A 106 -18.91 -1.51 3.41
C GLU A 106 -17.92 -2.23 2.48
N GLY A 107 -16.69 -2.52 2.94
CA GLY A 107 -15.70 -3.27 2.19
C GLY A 107 -14.91 -2.45 1.16
N ARG A 108 -15.00 -1.11 1.24
CA ARG A 108 -14.20 -0.20 0.39
C ARG A 108 -12.72 -0.29 0.75
N LEU A 109 -11.87 -0.06 -0.24
CA LEU A 109 -10.43 -0.29 -0.15
C LEU A 109 -9.67 1.05 -0.27
N SER A 110 -9.37 1.67 0.87
CA SER A 110 -8.70 2.99 0.92
C SER A 110 -7.17 2.83 0.96
N ILE A 111 -6.47 3.42 0.00
CA ILE A 111 -5.00 3.41 -0.05
C ILE A 111 -4.44 4.37 0.99
N ARG A 112 -3.90 3.84 2.09
CA ARG A 112 -3.30 4.64 3.18
C ARG A 112 -1.80 4.90 2.96
N ASP A 113 -1.14 4.06 2.17
CA ASP A 113 0.21 4.33 1.65
C ASP A 113 0.36 3.85 0.20
N GLY A 114 0.98 4.67 -0.65
CA GLY A 114 1.22 4.36 -2.06
C GLY A 114 0.26 5.03 -3.06
N ASN A 115 -0.42 6.12 -2.69
CA ASN A 115 -1.33 6.86 -3.58
C ASN A 115 -0.67 7.32 -4.90
N HIS A 116 0.57 7.82 -4.86
CA HIS A 116 1.31 8.19 -6.08
C HIS A 116 1.70 6.95 -6.91
N ARG A 117 2.07 5.83 -6.25
CA ARG A 117 2.38 4.55 -6.92
C ARG A 117 1.15 4.01 -7.65
N HIS A 118 -0.02 4.05 -7.01
CA HIS A 118 -1.30 3.72 -7.66
C HIS A 118 -1.55 4.56 -8.91
N LYS A 119 -1.35 5.87 -8.83
CA LYS A 119 -1.52 6.76 -9.99
C LYS A 119 -0.52 6.47 -11.12
N ALA A 120 0.74 6.19 -10.77
CA ALA A 120 1.78 5.81 -11.73
C ALA A 120 1.41 4.51 -12.46
N LEU A 121 1.03 3.46 -11.72
CA LEU A 121 0.58 2.19 -12.28
C LEU A 121 -0.64 2.37 -13.19
N ARG A 122 -1.63 3.18 -12.78
CA ARG A 122 -2.79 3.55 -13.62
C ARG A 122 -2.38 4.23 -14.92
N ARG A 123 -1.41 5.16 -14.88
CA ARG A 123 -0.90 5.86 -16.08
C ARG A 123 -0.11 4.94 -17.00
N LEU A 124 0.54 3.91 -16.45
CA LEU A 124 1.25 2.87 -17.22
C LEU A 124 0.30 1.82 -17.81
N GLY A 125 -0.98 1.82 -17.43
CA GLY A 125 -1.97 0.87 -17.95
C GLY A 125 -1.95 -0.49 -17.25
N GLU A 126 -1.33 -0.58 -16.07
CA GLU A 126 -1.34 -1.81 -15.28
C GLU A 126 -2.78 -2.14 -14.83
N PRO A 127 -3.19 -3.43 -14.86
CA PRO A 127 -4.55 -3.80 -14.49
C PRO A 127 -4.73 -3.89 -12.96
N ALA A 128 -3.65 -4.19 -12.24
CA ALA A 128 -3.67 -4.55 -10.83
C ALA A 128 -2.40 -4.06 -10.10
N ALA A 129 -2.46 -4.07 -8.76
CA ALA A 129 -1.31 -3.82 -7.91
C ALA A 129 -1.27 -4.84 -6.77
N TRP A 130 -0.05 -5.11 -6.29
CA TRP A 130 0.14 -5.82 -5.04
C TRP A 130 -0.24 -4.92 -3.88
N VAL A 131 -1.03 -5.45 -2.95
CA VAL A 131 -1.54 -4.74 -1.78
C VAL A 131 -1.37 -5.56 -0.52
N ILE A 132 -1.15 -4.88 0.60
CA ILE A 132 -1.30 -5.42 1.95
C ILE A 132 -2.56 -4.77 2.52
N LEU A 133 -3.55 -5.60 2.85
CA LEU A 133 -4.78 -5.17 3.47
C LEU A 133 -4.60 -5.11 4.99
N TRP A 134 -5.26 -4.14 5.61
CA TRP A 134 -5.40 -4.08 7.06
C TRP A 134 -6.73 -3.49 7.49
N ASN A 135 -7.14 -3.81 8.71
CA ASN A 135 -8.27 -3.20 9.40
C ASN A 135 -8.08 -3.30 10.93
N THR A 136 -9.03 -2.78 11.71
CA THR A 136 -8.97 -2.87 13.18
C THR A 136 -9.55 -4.20 13.67
N ASP A 137 -9.02 -4.74 14.77
CA ASP A 137 -9.58 -5.93 15.40
C ASP A 137 -11.08 -5.75 15.72
N GLY A 138 -11.89 -6.75 15.38
CA GLY A 138 -13.36 -6.69 15.45
C GLY A 138 -14.08 -6.11 14.22
N GLU A 139 -13.37 -5.64 13.20
CA GLU A 139 -13.94 -5.21 11.91
C GLU A 139 -14.08 -6.41 10.93
N THR A 140 -14.43 -6.11 9.67
CA THR A 140 -14.67 -7.08 8.58
C THR A 140 -13.61 -8.18 8.50
N ASP A 141 -14.04 -9.44 8.35
CA ASP A 141 -13.11 -10.54 8.15
C ASP A 141 -12.32 -10.37 6.84
N LEU A 142 -10.99 -10.26 6.95
CA LEU A 142 -10.10 -10.13 5.80
C LEU A 142 -10.04 -11.41 4.93
N GLY A 143 -10.58 -12.54 5.43
CA GLY A 143 -10.72 -13.79 4.69
C GLY A 143 -11.46 -13.68 3.36
N ALA A 144 -12.35 -12.69 3.22
CA ALA A 144 -13.11 -12.46 1.99
C ALA A 144 -12.21 -12.09 0.79
N TRP A 145 -11.01 -11.56 1.02
CA TRP A 145 -10.05 -11.18 -0.03
C TRP A 145 -8.91 -12.19 -0.23
N THR A 146 -8.75 -13.13 0.70
CA THR A 146 -7.70 -14.17 0.62
C THR A 146 -8.20 -15.49 0.03
N GLY A 147 -9.53 -15.65 -0.11
CA GLY A 147 -10.15 -16.75 -0.84
C GLY A 147 -9.94 -16.61 -2.35
N ALA A 148 -9.34 -17.62 -2.97
CA ALA A 148 -9.09 -17.70 -4.41
C ALA A 148 -10.31 -17.24 -5.23
N ARG A 149 -10.15 -16.14 -5.97
CA ARG A 149 -10.94 -15.80 -7.15
C ARG A 149 -10.16 -16.21 -8.39
#